data_AF-A0A8T8WF91-F1
#
_entry.id   AF-A0A8T8WF91-F1
#
_cell.length_a   1.000
_cell.length_b   1.000
_cell.length_c   1.000
_cell.angle_alpha   90.00
_cell.angle_beta   90.00
_cell.angle_gamma   90.00
#
_symmetry.space_group_name_H-M   'P 1'
#
loop_
_entity.id
_entity.type
_entity.pdbx_description
1 polymer ?
#
loop_
_entity_poly.entity_id
_entity_poly.type
_entity_poly.pdbx_seq_one_letter_code
_entity_poly.pdbx_strand_id
1 'polypeptide(L)'
;MSDADADTERVAVTARVPAYQKEAWVADAERLDMSQSEFLRTMVQAGRRDLGIADEFGPPAGTDPRSVPDHEDQATSAGNEEGASPPSHPRGDGLEDDLLGALSDAGVMSFDELVEAVTGDIEERVDETMGELQSRGLVRYSGRDGGYVPVER
;
A
#
# COMPACT_ATOMS: atom_id res chain seq x y z
N MET A 1 27.85 38.58 -1.37
CA MET A 1 28.04 37.47 -2.32
C MET A 1 28.07 36.20 -1.49
N SER A 2 27.03 35.90 -0.71
CA SER A 2 25.71 35.32 -1.04
C SER A 2 25.76 33.80 -0.90
N ASP A 3 25.44 33.33 0.32
CA ASP A 3 25.19 31.94 0.77
C ASP A 3 23.96 31.28 0.08
N ALA A 4 23.62 31.70 -1.14
CA ALA A 4 22.37 31.34 -1.80
C ALA A 4 22.45 30.09 -2.69
N ASP A 5 23.65 29.53 -2.89
CA ASP A 5 23.87 28.42 -3.84
C ASP A 5 24.07 27.04 -3.16
N ALA A 6 24.13 26.97 -1.83
CA ALA A 6 24.50 25.73 -1.12
C ALA A 6 23.35 24.76 -0.86
N ASP A 7 22.08 25.18 -0.99
CA ASP A 7 20.89 24.35 -0.66
C ASP A 7 20.07 23.92 -1.89
N THR A 8 20.66 23.92 -3.09
CA THR A 8 20.01 23.40 -4.31
C THR A 8 20.63 22.09 -4.81
N GLU A 9 21.09 21.26 -3.88
CA GLU A 9 21.49 19.90 -4.22
C GLU A 9 20.29 19.11 -4.74
N ARG A 10 20.33 18.74 -6.02
CA ARG A 10 19.25 17.98 -6.68
C ARG A 10 19.46 16.50 -6.43
N VAL A 11 18.66 15.93 -5.55
CA VAL A 11 18.63 14.47 -5.32
C VAL A 11 17.67 13.82 -6.31
N ALA A 12 18.10 12.73 -6.95
CA ALA A 12 17.25 11.95 -7.83
C ALA A 12 16.23 11.16 -7.00
N VAL A 13 14.94 11.32 -7.29
CA VAL A 13 13.84 10.59 -6.65
C VAL A 13 13.26 9.62 -7.66
N THR A 14 13.12 8.35 -7.27
CA THR A 14 12.43 7.31 -8.06
C THR A 14 11.07 7.03 -7.43
N ALA A 15 10.00 7.15 -8.21
CA ALA A 15 8.64 6.81 -7.77
C ALA A 15 8.13 5.60 -8.57
N ARG A 16 7.48 4.66 -7.89
CA ARG A 16 6.85 3.50 -8.54
C ARG A 16 5.40 3.83 -8.87
N VAL A 17 5.04 3.68 -10.13
CA VAL A 17 3.70 3.96 -10.65
C VAL A 17 3.21 2.76 -11.46
N PRO A 18 1.89 2.49 -11.48
CA PRO A 18 1.32 1.47 -12.36
C PRO A 18 1.74 1.67 -13.83
N ALA A 19 1.97 0.56 -14.55
CA ALA A 19 2.51 0.61 -15.91
C ALA A 19 1.65 1.46 -16.86
N TYR A 20 0.31 1.34 -16.78
CA TYR A 20 -0.62 2.13 -17.59
C TYR A 20 -0.50 3.64 -17.35
N GLN A 21 -0.18 4.05 -16.11
CA GLN A 21 -0.07 5.45 -15.74
C GLN A 21 1.22 6.05 -16.30
N LYS A 22 2.31 5.27 -16.29
CA LYS A 22 3.56 5.62 -16.96
C LYS A 22 3.36 5.77 -18.47
N GLU A 23 2.65 4.84 -19.10
CA GLU A 23 2.36 4.88 -20.54
C GLU A 23 1.60 6.15 -20.95
N ALA A 24 0.59 6.54 -20.17
CA ALA A 24 -0.14 7.79 -20.39
C ALA A 24 0.77 9.03 -20.32
N TRP A 25 1.69 9.08 -19.35
CA TRP A 25 2.65 10.18 -19.23
C TRP A 25 3.69 10.22 -20.35
N VAL A 26 4.14 9.06 -20.83
CA VAL A 26 5.04 8.97 -21.98
C VAL A 26 4.35 9.55 -23.21
N ALA A 27 3.11 9.17 -23.46
CA ALA A 27 2.34 9.71 -24.59
C ALA A 27 2.12 11.23 -24.49
N ASP A 28 1.84 11.74 -23.29
CA ASP A 28 1.69 13.18 -23.07
C ASP A 28 3.00 13.96 -23.21
N ALA A 29 4.12 13.37 -22.76
CA ALA A 29 5.45 13.97 -22.92
C ALA A 29 5.84 14.06 -24.40
N GLU A 30 5.60 13.00 -25.18
CA GLU A 30 5.81 12.99 -26.63
C GLU A 30 4.95 14.03 -27.35
N ARG A 31 3.67 14.15 -26.97
CA ARG A 31 2.76 15.16 -27.52
C ARG A 31 3.23 16.60 -27.27
N LEU A 32 3.91 16.83 -26.15
CA LEU A 32 4.45 18.14 -25.77
C LEU A 32 5.89 18.36 -26.26
N ASP A 33 6.51 17.38 -26.92
CA ASP A 33 7.93 17.36 -27.33
C ASP A 33 8.88 17.61 -26.14
N MET A 34 8.52 17.06 -24.98
CA MET A 34 9.25 17.21 -23.72
C MET A 34 9.87 15.89 -23.29
N SER A 35 10.99 15.96 -22.55
CA SER A 35 11.53 14.76 -21.90
C SER A 35 10.61 14.29 -20.76
N GLN A 36 10.58 12.99 -20.49
CA GLN A 36 9.75 12.40 -19.42
C GLN A 36 10.02 13.07 -18.06
N SER A 37 11.29 13.36 -17.75
CA SER A 37 11.69 14.05 -16.51
C SER A 37 11.24 15.51 -16.46
N GLU A 38 11.15 16.19 -17.61
CA GLU A 38 10.72 17.58 -17.72
C GLU A 38 9.19 17.71 -17.65
N PHE A 39 8.49 16.75 -18.25
CA PHE A 39 7.04 16.59 -18.09
C PHE A 39 6.66 16.32 -16.63
N LEU A 40 7.35 15.39 -15.96
CA LEU A 40 7.15 15.11 -14.54
C LEU A 40 7.45 16.34 -13.66
N ARG A 41 8.55 17.05 -13.91
CA ARG A 41 8.88 18.27 -13.18
C ARG A 41 7.79 19.34 -13.34
N THR A 42 7.27 19.53 -14.55
CA THR A 42 6.19 20.48 -14.83
C THR A 42 4.90 20.09 -14.10
N MET A 43 4.57 18.79 -14.07
CA MET A 43 3.38 18.28 -13.38
C MET A 43 3.46 18.44 -11.85
N VAL A 44 4.63 18.15 -11.27
CA VAL A 44 4.89 18.28 -9.83
C VAL A 44 4.95 19.76 -9.41
N GLN A 45 5.61 20.62 -10.20
CA GLN A 45 5.76 22.04 -9.92
C GLN A 45 4.44 22.82 -10.10
N ALA A 46 3.54 22.36 -10.98
CA ALA A 46 2.20 22.92 -11.15
C ALA A 46 1.24 22.57 -9.99
N GLY A 47 1.70 21.89 -8.94
CA GLY A 47 0.92 21.68 -7.72
C GLY A 47 0.02 20.45 -7.72
N ARG A 48 0.22 19.48 -8.63
CA ARG A 48 -0.42 18.15 -8.49
C ARG A 48 0.32 17.34 -7.43
N ARG A 49 0.01 17.64 -6.15
CA ARG A 49 0.25 16.71 -5.05
C ARG A 49 -0.66 15.48 -5.15
N ASP A 50 -1.70 15.53 -5.98
CA ASP A 50 -2.60 14.41 -6.27
C ASP A 50 -2.11 13.63 -7.49
N LEU A 51 -1.32 12.59 -7.26
CA LEU A 51 -0.86 11.61 -8.26
C LEU A 51 -2.01 10.73 -8.84
N GLY A 52 -3.26 11.21 -8.82
CA GLY A 52 -4.43 10.40 -9.18
C GLY A 52 -4.74 9.28 -8.19
N ILE A 53 -4.07 9.24 -7.03
CA ILE A 53 -4.33 8.25 -5.96
C ILE A 53 -5.64 8.60 -5.22
N ALA A 54 -6.05 9.87 -5.22
CA ALA A 54 -7.27 10.33 -4.56
C ALA A 54 -8.58 9.94 -5.28
N ASP A 55 -8.55 9.66 -6.59
CA ASP A 55 -9.77 9.32 -7.35
C ASP A 55 -10.20 7.86 -7.11
N GLU A 56 -9.27 6.97 -6.75
CA GLU A 56 -9.57 5.56 -6.42
C GLU A 56 -9.89 5.33 -4.93
N PHE A 57 -9.41 6.18 -4.02
CA PHE A 57 -9.63 6.03 -2.57
C PHE A 57 -10.65 6.99 -1.96
N GLY A 58 -11.24 7.90 -2.74
CA GLY A 58 -12.20 8.89 -2.23
C GLY A 58 -11.61 9.81 -1.14
N PRO A 59 -12.33 10.86 -0.71
CA PRO A 59 -11.95 11.57 0.50
C PRO A 59 -11.98 10.59 1.69
N PRO A 60 -11.03 10.64 2.64
CA PRO A 60 -11.15 9.85 3.87
C PRO A 60 -12.48 10.21 4.51
N ALA A 61 -13.36 9.20 4.68
CA ALA A 61 -14.63 9.39 5.33
C ALA A 61 -14.37 9.90 6.76
N GLY A 62 -14.65 11.17 7.04
CA GLY A 62 -14.53 11.67 8.40
C GLY A 62 -14.57 13.18 8.62
N THR A 63 -14.33 14.02 7.61
CA THR A 63 -14.35 15.49 7.82
C THR A 63 -15.65 16.11 7.33
N ASP A 64 -16.74 15.86 8.07
CA ASP A 64 -17.88 16.76 8.11
C ASP A 64 -17.70 17.72 9.31
N PRO A 65 -17.37 19.01 9.10
CA PRO A 65 -17.05 19.93 10.19
C PRO A 65 -18.27 20.44 10.97
N ARG A 66 -19.46 19.82 10.88
CA ARG A 66 -20.70 20.42 11.43
C ARG A 66 -21.68 19.52 12.20
N SER A 67 -21.26 18.42 12.83
CA SER A 67 -22.18 17.65 13.68
C SER A 67 -21.60 17.29 15.04
N VAL A 68 -21.82 18.18 16.02
CA VAL A 68 -22.11 17.81 17.42
C VAL A 68 -23.60 18.11 17.63
N PRO A 69 -24.41 17.17 18.16
CA PRO A 69 -24.47 17.02 19.61
C PRO A 69 -24.76 15.60 20.16
N ASP A 70 -24.17 15.33 21.32
CA ASP A 70 -24.80 14.92 22.60
C ASP A 70 -26.10 14.06 22.58
N HIS A 71 -26.02 12.82 23.11
CA HIS A 71 -26.79 12.38 24.29
C HIS A 71 -26.53 10.90 24.68
N GLU A 72 -26.01 10.77 25.90
CA GLU A 72 -26.25 9.82 27.00
C GLU A 72 -27.04 8.50 26.79
N ASP A 73 -26.39 7.41 27.24
CA ASP A 73 -26.88 6.31 28.08
C ASP A 73 -28.09 5.45 27.63
N GLN A 74 -27.81 4.19 27.25
CA GLN A 74 -28.57 3.06 27.81
C GLN A 74 -27.82 1.73 27.69
N ALA A 75 -27.48 1.16 28.85
CA ALA A 75 -27.08 -0.23 28.99
C ALA A 75 -28.27 -1.17 28.72
N THR A 76 -28.08 -2.16 27.84
CA THR A 76 -28.83 -3.42 27.92
C THR A 76 -27.89 -4.61 27.72
N SER A 77 -27.96 -5.49 28.70
CA SER A 77 -27.08 -6.61 28.97
C SER A 77 -27.39 -7.86 28.13
N ALA A 78 -26.32 -8.64 27.90
CA ALA A 78 -26.26 -10.09 27.76
C ALA A 78 -26.83 -10.78 26.51
N GLY A 79 -25.90 -11.41 25.77
CA GLY A 79 -26.03 -12.81 25.39
C GLY A 79 -26.30 -13.10 23.92
N ASN A 80 -25.25 -13.18 23.10
CA ASN A 80 -25.01 -14.39 22.31
C ASN A 80 -23.54 -14.46 21.87
N GLU A 81 -22.84 -15.48 22.35
CA GLU A 81 -21.55 -15.92 21.83
C GLU A 81 -21.83 -16.77 20.59
N GLU A 82 -21.72 -16.19 19.40
CA GLU A 82 -21.55 -16.96 18.18
C GLU A 82 -20.67 -16.16 17.24
N GLY A 83 -19.51 -16.73 16.92
CA GLY A 83 -18.45 -16.11 16.16
C GLY A 83 -18.95 -15.56 14.83
N ALA A 84 -19.18 -14.25 14.81
CA ALA A 84 -19.06 -13.51 13.57
C ALA A 84 -17.57 -13.41 13.30
N SER A 85 -17.04 -14.39 12.56
CA SER A 85 -15.75 -14.22 11.89
C SER A 85 -15.79 -12.86 11.20
N PRO A 86 -14.80 -11.97 11.43
CA PRO A 86 -14.75 -10.71 10.72
C PRO A 86 -14.79 -11.01 9.22
N PRO A 87 -15.44 -10.15 8.41
CA PRO A 87 -15.51 -10.36 6.97
C PRO A 87 -14.07 -10.51 6.48
N SER A 88 -13.75 -11.70 5.99
CA SER A 88 -12.44 -11.98 5.42
C SER A 88 -12.39 -11.21 4.11
N HIS A 89 -12.00 -9.94 4.18
CA HIS A 89 -11.70 -9.11 3.02
C HIS A 89 -10.36 -9.61 2.49
N PRO A 90 -10.32 -10.34 1.37
CA PRO A 90 -9.10 -11.02 0.94
C PRO A 90 -8.11 -10.05 0.26
N ARG A 91 -8.15 -8.73 0.57
CA ARG A 91 -7.45 -7.72 -0.23
C ARG A 91 -7.02 -6.41 0.43
N GLY A 92 -7.15 -6.21 1.74
CA GLY A 92 -6.87 -4.86 2.29
C GLY A 92 -6.39 -4.81 3.73
N ASP A 93 -7.09 -5.49 4.64
CA ASP A 93 -6.91 -5.19 6.06
C ASP A 93 -5.57 -5.67 6.64
N GLY A 94 -5.01 -6.77 6.14
CA GLY A 94 -3.73 -7.28 6.64
C GLY A 94 -2.58 -6.28 6.50
N LEU A 95 -2.53 -5.51 5.41
CA LEU A 95 -1.42 -4.57 5.19
C LEU A 95 -1.45 -3.39 6.18
N GLU A 96 -2.65 -2.88 6.50
CA GLU A 96 -2.79 -1.79 7.46
C GLU A 96 -2.41 -2.27 8.87
N ASP A 97 -2.86 -3.45 9.26
CA ASP A 97 -2.49 -4.08 10.53
C ASP A 97 -0.98 -4.37 10.61
N ASP A 98 -0.39 -4.89 9.54
CA ASP A 98 1.05 -5.20 9.44
C ASP A 98 1.88 -3.88 9.59
N LEU A 99 1.48 -2.80 8.91
CA LEU A 99 2.13 -1.48 9.02
C LEU A 99 1.97 -0.83 10.40
N LEU A 100 0.77 -0.88 10.97
CA LEU A 100 0.49 -0.35 12.30
C LEU A 100 1.22 -1.15 13.38
N GLY A 101 1.35 -2.47 13.22
CA GLY A 101 2.15 -3.33 14.09
C GLY A 101 3.62 -2.93 14.06
N ALA A 102 4.21 -2.85 12.87
CA ALA A 102 5.60 -2.45 12.69
C ALA A 102 5.90 -1.06 13.29
N LEU A 103 5.02 -0.09 13.05
CA LEU A 103 5.14 1.25 13.63
C LEU A 103 4.93 1.28 15.13
N SER A 104 4.07 0.42 15.68
CA SER A 104 3.85 0.33 17.13
C SER A 104 5.08 -0.24 17.85
N ASP A 105 5.78 -1.19 17.23
CA ASP A 105 6.95 -1.84 17.80
C ASP A 105 8.23 -0.99 17.68
N ALA A 106 8.46 -0.36 16.52
CA ALA A 106 9.68 0.41 16.26
C ALA A 106 9.51 1.93 16.50
N GLY A 107 8.28 2.43 16.56
CA GLY A 107 7.93 3.83 16.80
C GLY A 107 8.08 4.73 15.57
N VAL A 108 9.28 4.88 15.03
CA VAL A 108 9.55 5.70 13.84
C VAL A 108 10.35 4.88 12.84
N MET A 109 9.80 4.71 11.65
CA MET A 109 10.43 3.99 10.55
C MET A 109 10.39 4.84 9.28
N SER A 110 11.45 4.74 8.48
CA SER A 110 11.49 5.23 7.11
C SER A 110 10.64 4.35 6.20
N PHE A 111 10.37 4.85 4.98
CA PHE A 111 9.59 4.11 4.00
C PHE A 111 10.24 2.77 3.63
N ASP A 112 11.57 2.73 3.45
CA ASP A 112 12.28 1.51 3.12
C ASP A 112 12.18 0.47 4.25
N GLU A 113 12.28 0.92 5.52
CA GLU A 113 12.12 0.05 6.69
C GLU A 113 10.68 -0.51 6.81
N LEU A 114 9.67 0.29 6.48
CA LEU A 114 8.27 -0.19 6.44
C LEU A 114 8.06 -1.24 5.34
N VAL A 115 8.66 -1.04 4.17
CA VAL A 115 8.59 -2.01 3.07
C VAL A 115 9.29 -3.31 3.44
N GLU A 116 10.45 -3.25 4.10
CA GLU A 116 11.14 -4.45 4.58
C GLU A 116 10.31 -5.20 5.63
N ALA A 117 9.74 -4.48 6.60
CA ALA A 117 8.88 -5.07 7.62
C ALA A 117 7.69 -5.82 7.00
N VAL A 118 6.92 -5.13 6.16
CA VAL A 118 5.75 -5.72 5.46
C VAL A 118 6.16 -6.88 4.56
N THR A 119 7.30 -6.79 3.88
CA THR A 119 7.75 -7.87 2.99
C THR A 119 8.07 -9.14 3.78
N GLY A 120 8.72 -9.01 4.95
CA GLY A 120 8.98 -10.14 5.83
C GLY A 120 7.70 -10.86 6.26
N ASP A 121 6.69 -10.11 6.68
CA ASP A 121 5.40 -10.68 7.11
C ASP A 121 4.66 -11.38 5.94
N ILE A 122 4.73 -10.80 4.74
CA ILE A 122 4.15 -11.43 3.55
C ILE A 122 4.90 -12.72 3.18
N GLU A 123 6.22 -12.74 3.29
CA GLU A 123 7.03 -13.93 3.02
C GLU A 123 6.68 -15.08 3.98
N GLU A 124 6.54 -14.79 5.27
CA GLU A 124 6.11 -15.78 6.27
C GLU A 124 4.69 -16.29 5.99
N ARG A 125 3.75 -15.38 5.70
CA ARG A 125 2.35 -15.73 5.36
C ARG A 125 2.27 -16.61 4.10
N VAL A 126 3.11 -16.34 3.10
CA VAL A 126 3.22 -17.17 1.90
C VAL A 126 3.77 -18.55 2.24
N ASP A 127 4.84 -18.64 3.03
CA ASP A 127 5.42 -19.92 3.43
C ASP A 127 4.40 -20.79 4.20
N GLU A 128 3.71 -20.19 5.17
CA GLU A 128 2.66 -20.85 5.94
C GLU A 128 1.54 -21.36 5.03
N THR A 129 0.98 -20.49 4.19
CA THR A 129 -0.10 -20.84 3.27
C THR A 129 0.33 -21.94 2.28
N MET A 130 1.55 -21.88 1.78
CA MET A 130 2.09 -22.89 0.87
C MET A 130 2.34 -24.23 1.57
N GLY A 131 2.71 -24.21 2.85
CA GLY A 131 2.76 -25.39 3.71
C GLY A 131 1.38 -26.04 3.91
N GLU A 132 0.35 -25.24 4.15
CA GLU A 132 -1.02 -25.73 4.26
C GLU A 132 -1.52 -26.36 2.95
N LEU A 133 -1.29 -25.71 1.81
CA LEU A 133 -1.68 -26.23 0.50
C LEU A 133 -0.97 -27.56 0.18
N GLN A 134 0.29 -27.72 0.58
CA GLN A 134 1.03 -28.97 0.45
C GLN A 134 0.49 -30.07 1.37
N SER A 135 0.21 -29.77 2.63
CA SER A 135 -0.35 -30.75 3.57
C SER A 135 -1.72 -31.26 3.12
N ARG A 136 -2.50 -30.39 2.46
CA ARG A 136 -3.79 -30.72 1.83
C ARG A 136 -3.65 -31.44 0.48
N GLY A 137 -2.43 -31.63 -0.02
CA GLY A 137 -2.13 -32.30 -1.28
C GLY A 137 -2.61 -31.54 -2.52
N LEU A 138 -2.78 -30.22 -2.43
CA LEU A 138 -3.21 -29.36 -3.54
C LEU A 138 -2.03 -28.81 -4.34
N VAL A 139 -0.87 -28.68 -3.71
CA VAL A 139 0.37 -28.17 -4.31
C VAL A 139 1.53 -29.08 -3.90
N ARG A 140 2.58 -29.16 -4.73
CA ARG A 140 3.81 -29.91 -4.44
C ARG A 140 5.03 -29.13 -4.91
N TYR A 141 6.13 -29.22 -4.15
CA TYR A 141 7.42 -28.69 -4.60
C TYR A 141 8.07 -29.59 -5.69
N SER A 142 8.39 -29.01 -6.84
CA SER A 142 9.22 -29.60 -7.90
C SER A 142 10.68 -29.19 -7.68
N GLY A 143 11.49 -30.11 -7.15
CA GLY A 143 12.92 -29.84 -6.95
C GLY A 143 13.71 -29.66 -8.25
N ARG A 144 13.21 -30.15 -9.39
CA ARG A 144 13.89 -29.97 -10.69
C ARG A 144 13.70 -28.56 -11.26
N ASP A 145 12.50 -28.02 -11.06
CA ASP A 145 12.13 -26.71 -11.61
C ASP A 145 12.29 -25.59 -10.57
N GLY A 146 12.64 -25.95 -9.32
CA GLY A 146 12.92 -25.01 -8.23
C GLY A 146 11.68 -24.26 -7.73
N GLY A 147 10.48 -24.82 -7.88
CA GLY A 147 9.23 -24.13 -7.58
C GLY A 147 8.08 -25.06 -7.23
N TYR A 148 6.89 -24.49 -7.05
CA TYR A 148 5.68 -25.22 -6.67
C TYR A 148 4.78 -25.49 -7.87
N VAL A 149 4.23 -26.69 -7.94
CA VAL A 149 3.27 -27.11 -8.99
C VAL A 149 1.95 -27.55 -8.35
N PRO A 150 0.79 -27.21 -8.95
CA PRO A 150 -0.48 -27.74 -8.49
C PRO A 150 -0.55 -29.25 -8.71
N VAL A 151 -1.19 -29.96 -7.79
CA VAL A 151 -1.48 -31.38 -7.94
C VAL A 151 -2.84 -31.49 -8.63
N GLU A 152 -2.83 -31.83 -9.92
CA GLU A 152 -4.07 -32.15 -10.63
C GLU A 152 -4.66 -33.44 -10.04
N ARG A 153 -5.94 -33.38 -9.69
CA ARG A 153 -6.65 -34.45 -8.98
C ARG A 153 -7.20 -35.51 -9.94
#